data_AF-A0A4Y3NF71-F1
#
_entry.id   AF-A0A4Y3NF71-F1
#
_cell.length_a   1.000
_cell.length_b   1.000
_cell.length_c   1.000
_cell.angle_alpha   90.00
_cell.angle_beta   90.00
_cell.angle_gamma   90.00
#
_symmetry.space_group_name_H-M   'P 1'
#
loop_
_entity.id
_entity.type
_entity.pdbx_description
1 polymer ?
#
loop_
_entity_poly.entity_id
_entity_poly.type
_entity_poly.pdbx_seq_one_letter_code
_entity_poly.pdbx_strand_id
1 'polypeptide(L)'
;MRATQGAAAPVSVYLDVDGVVNPFSPKGTTDWGSEWSFADAGILDVAFAPEVVAELNEIALHPAARFVWLTTWEGLAPEFLCPAIGLNGQHWPVLTSLGWDEGPEWWKLVALQKDLESVGSERIIWLDDQLSQDAEALSWAEYQQDRVLCISPDPRKGLSRRDLAAVRAYLG
;
A
#
# COMPACT_ATOMS: atom_id res chain seq x y z
N MET A 1 -22.28 31.93 -14.71
CA MET A 1 -21.76 31.12 -13.59
C MET A 1 -20.87 30.04 -14.17
N ARG A 2 -19.56 30.09 -13.97
CA ARG A 2 -18.68 28.92 -14.19
C ARG A 2 -18.72 28.12 -12.89
N ALA A 3 -19.19 26.88 -12.95
CA ALA A 3 -18.98 25.94 -11.86
C ALA A 3 -17.47 25.75 -11.72
N THR A 4 -16.91 26.16 -10.59
CA THR A 4 -15.63 25.65 -10.12
C THR A 4 -15.78 24.14 -10.03
N GLN A 5 -15.17 23.40 -10.95
CA GLN A 5 -14.93 21.98 -10.74
C GLN A 5 -14.09 21.89 -9.47
N GLY A 6 -14.70 21.43 -8.36
CA GLY A 6 -13.93 21.09 -7.18
C GLY A 6 -12.88 20.06 -7.59
N ALA A 7 -11.65 20.20 -7.11
CA ALA A 7 -10.64 19.16 -7.31
C ALA A 7 -11.25 17.83 -6.85
N ALA A 8 -11.23 16.81 -7.71
CA ALA A 8 -11.70 15.49 -7.33
C ALA A 8 -10.93 15.02 -6.07
N ALA A 9 -11.63 14.41 -5.11
CA ALA A 9 -10.99 13.87 -3.92
C ALA A 9 -9.88 12.87 -4.33
N PRO A 10 -8.72 12.89 -3.67
CA PRO A 10 -7.61 12.01 -4.04
C PRO A 10 -7.98 10.55 -3.78
N VAL A 11 -7.46 9.66 -4.62
CA VAL A 11 -7.50 8.21 -4.41
C VAL A 11 -6.45 7.85 -3.37
N SER A 12 -6.88 7.31 -2.22
CA SER A 12 -5.95 6.86 -1.18
C SER A 12 -5.34 5.51 -1.55
N VAL A 13 -4.01 5.39 -1.47
CA VAL A 13 -3.25 4.16 -1.71
C VAL A 13 -2.66 3.69 -0.39
N TYR A 14 -3.28 2.71 0.24
CA TYR A 14 -2.82 2.10 1.49
C TYR A 14 -1.83 1.00 1.18
N LEU A 15 -0.61 1.13 1.70
CA LEU A 15 0.52 0.26 1.38
C LEU A 15 1.00 -0.47 2.63
N ASP A 16 0.96 -1.80 2.58
CA ASP A 16 1.72 -2.65 3.49
C ASP A 16 3.17 -2.88 2.99
N VAL A 17 4.04 -3.34 3.88
CA VAL A 17 5.46 -3.62 3.62
C VAL A 17 5.68 -5.11 3.45
N ASP A 18 5.51 -5.90 4.50
CA ASP A 18 5.82 -7.32 4.50
C ASP A 18 4.82 -8.09 3.62
N GLY A 19 5.31 -9.06 2.85
CA GLY A 19 4.48 -9.77 1.86
C GLY A 19 4.09 -8.94 0.63
N VAL A 20 4.32 -7.62 0.63
CA VAL A 20 3.92 -6.68 -0.44
C VAL A 20 5.14 -6.07 -1.14
N VAL A 21 5.88 -5.20 -0.44
CA VAL A 21 7.16 -4.62 -0.92
C VAL A 21 8.33 -5.53 -0.54
N ASN A 22 8.27 -6.09 0.66
CA ASN A 22 9.24 -7.01 1.24
C ASN A 22 8.67 -8.45 1.27
N PRO A 23 8.77 -9.23 0.18
CA PRO A 23 8.27 -10.60 0.18
C PRO A 23 8.99 -11.51 1.17
N PHE A 24 8.27 -12.49 1.70
CA PHE A 24 8.85 -13.51 2.59
C PHE A 24 9.64 -14.55 1.81
N SER A 25 10.95 -14.63 2.10
CA SER A 25 11.85 -15.64 1.55
C SER A 25 11.75 -15.77 0.02
N PRO A 26 11.97 -14.68 -0.73
CA PRO A 26 11.82 -14.71 -2.17
C PRO A 26 12.78 -15.73 -2.79
N LYS A 27 12.33 -16.38 -3.87
CA LYS A 27 13.09 -17.40 -4.60
C LYS A 27 13.14 -17.07 -6.09
N GLY A 28 14.25 -17.42 -6.72
CA GLY A 28 14.44 -17.18 -8.15
C GLY A 28 14.58 -15.69 -8.46
N THR A 29 13.88 -15.23 -9.49
CA THR A 29 13.91 -13.84 -9.97
C THR A 29 12.64 -13.09 -9.59
N THR A 30 12.67 -11.76 -9.69
CA THR A 30 11.49 -10.91 -9.61
C THR A 30 10.51 -11.22 -10.76
N ASP A 31 9.30 -10.63 -10.72
CA ASP A 31 8.33 -10.69 -11.83
C ASP A 31 8.83 -10.00 -13.12
N TRP A 32 9.87 -9.17 -13.02
CA TRP A 32 10.58 -8.56 -14.15
C TRP A 32 11.72 -9.43 -14.70
N GLY A 33 12.03 -10.55 -14.04
CA GLY A 33 13.12 -11.46 -14.41
C GLY A 33 14.50 -11.01 -13.93
N SER A 34 14.58 -9.95 -13.10
CA SER A 34 15.81 -9.48 -12.46
C SER A 34 16.10 -10.24 -11.16
N GLU A 35 17.30 -10.08 -10.62
CA GLU A 35 17.62 -10.58 -9.28
C GLU A 35 17.01 -9.70 -8.19
N TRP A 36 16.72 -10.33 -7.04
CA TRP A 36 16.29 -9.63 -5.85
C TRP A 36 17.41 -8.75 -5.29
N SER A 37 17.07 -7.54 -4.89
CA SER A 37 17.96 -6.67 -4.13
C SER A 37 17.73 -6.84 -2.64
N PHE A 38 18.79 -6.64 -1.86
CA PHE A 38 18.77 -6.75 -0.41
C PHE A 38 19.32 -5.47 0.20
N ALA A 39 18.64 -4.95 1.21
CA ALA A 39 19.08 -3.77 1.95
C ALA A 39 18.90 -4.01 3.46
N ASP A 40 19.86 -3.52 4.24
CA ASP A 40 19.75 -3.47 5.69
C ASP A 40 18.94 -2.22 6.07
N ALA A 41 17.72 -2.40 6.58
CA ALA A 41 16.89 -1.31 7.10
C ALA A 41 17.15 -1.06 8.60
N GLY A 42 18.30 -1.48 9.13
CA GLY A 42 18.74 -1.33 10.52
C GLY A 42 18.05 -2.29 11.49
N ILE A 43 16.75 -2.50 11.33
CA ILE A 43 15.94 -3.40 12.17
C ILE A 43 15.78 -4.79 11.55
N LEU A 44 15.74 -4.86 10.20
CA LEU A 44 15.45 -6.05 9.42
C LEU A 44 16.16 -5.94 8.07
N ASP A 45 16.66 -7.07 7.57
CA ASP A 45 17.06 -7.21 6.17
C ASP A 45 15.80 -7.25 5.31
N VAL A 46 15.76 -6.40 4.28
CA VAL A 46 14.65 -6.28 3.35
C VAL A 46 15.08 -6.83 2.01
N ALA A 47 14.32 -7.77 1.47
CA ALA A 47 14.44 -8.22 0.09
C ALA A 47 13.39 -7.50 -0.75
N PHE A 48 13.76 -6.98 -1.92
CA PHE A 48 12.81 -6.25 -2.77
C PHE A 48 13.16 -6.36 -4.25
N ALA A 49 12.16 -6.16 -5.09
CA ALA A 49 12.33 -5.94 -6.52
C ALA A 49 12.58 -4.43 -6.76
N PRO A 50 13.74 -4.01 -7.30
CA PRO A 50 14.00 -2.59 -7.58
C PRO A 50 12.93 -1.93 -8.45
N GLU A 51 12.33 -2.72 -9.35
CA GLU A 51 11.26 -2.28 -10.24
C GLU A 51 9.98 -1.94 -9.49
N VAL A 52 9.64 -2.69 -8.41
CA VAL A 52 8.49 -2.35 -7.55
C VAL A 52 8.71 -0.99 -6.90
N VAL A 53 9.90 -0.73 -6.36
CA VAL A 53 10.22 0.56 -5.73
C VAL A 53 10.17 1.71 -6.75
N ALA A 54 10.78 1.51 -7.92
CA ALA A 54 10.76 2.50 -8.99
C ALA A 54 9.33 2.81 -9.45
N GLU A 55 8.51 1.77 -9.65
CA GLU A 55 7.13 1.95 -10.08
C GLU A 55 6.25 2.59 -9.02
N LEU A 56 6.40 2.24 -7.73
CA LEU A 56 5.69 2.90 -6.62
C LEU A 56 6.06 4.39 -6.53
N ASN A 57 7.34 4.72 -6.69
CA ASN A 57 7.80 6.11 -6.76
C ASN A 57 7.12 6.88 -7.89
N GLU A 58 7.03 6.29 -9.09
CA GLU A 58 6.35 6.91 -10.23
C GLU A 58 4.83 7.04 -10.01
N ILE A 59 4.18 6.03 -9.43
CA ILE A 59 2.75 6.07 -9.12
C ILE A 59 2.45 7.15 -8.07
N ALA A 60 3.33 7.35 -7.09
CA ALA A 60 3.17 8.37 -6.06
C ALA A 60 3.24 9.81 -6.61
N LEU A 61 3.80 10.01 -7.81
CA LEU A 61 3.77 11.31 -8.51
C LEU A 61 2.43 11.59 -9.20
N HIS A 62 1.53 10.61 -9.29
CA HIS A 62 0.24 10.78 -9.93
C HIS A 62 -0.61 11.81 -9.16
N PRO A 63 -1.20 12.83 -9.82
CA PRO A 63 -1.87 13.94 -9.13
C PRO A 63 -3.11 13.53 -8.33
N ALA A 64 -3.70 12.37 -8.65
CA ALA A 64 -4.81 11.81 -7.90
C ALA A 64 -4.37 10.87 -6.76
N ALA A 65 -3.11 10.47 -6.67
CA ALA A 65 -2.67 9.49 -5.69
C ALA A 65 -2.30 10.16 -4.35
N ARG A 66 -2.84 9.61 -3.27
CA ARG A 66 -2.39 9.89 -1.90
C ARG A 66 -1.94 8.59 -1.26
N PHE A 67 -0.63 8.38 -1.18
CA PHE A 67 -0.09 7.21 -0.50
C PHE A 67 -0.18 7.33 1.01
N VAL A 68 -0.42 6.21 1.67
CA VAL A 68 -0.55 6.07 3.12
C VAL A 68 0.12 4.78 3.55
N TRP A 69 0.94 4.84 4.59
CA TRP A 69 1.48 3.66 5.24
C TRP A 69 0.38 2.99 6.08
N LEU A 70 0.07 1.74 5.74
CA LEU A 70 -0.84 0.88 6.49
C LEU A 70 -0.15 -0.47 6.73
N THR A 71 0.85 -0.42 7.59
CA THR A 71 1.80 -1.50 7.83
C THR A 71 2.14 -1.61 9.30
N THR A 72 2.49 -2.81 9.74
CA THR A 72 3.01 -3.06 11.11
C THR A 72 4.37 -2.41 11.34
N TRP A 73 5.06 -1.96 10.30
CA TRP A 73 6.26 -1.13 10.44
C TRP A 73 5.93 0.26 11.01
N GLU A 74 4.70 0.74 10.83
CA GLU A 74 4.25 2.08 11.25
C GLU A 74 5.29 3.17 10.91
N GLY A 75 5.74 3.95 11.90
CA GLY A 75 6.73 5.02 11.75
C GLY A 75 8.11 4.54 11.29
N LEU A 76 8.41 3.24 11.42
CA LEU A 76 9.68 2.67 10.98
C LEU A 76 9.76 2.57 9.45
N ALA A 77 8.63 2.49 8.73
CA ALA A 77 8.62 2.47 7.28
C ALA A 77 9.20 3.76 6.67
N PRO A 78 8.70 4.97 6.99
CA PRO A 78 9.30 6.20 6.48
C PRO A 78 10.72 6.46 7.04
N GLU A 79 11.01 6.05 8.27
CA GLU A 79 12.30 6.34 8.92
C GLU A 79 13.44 5.45 8.42
N PHE A 80 13.20 4.14 8.25
CA PHE A 80 14.24 3.15 7.98
C PHE A 80 14.09 2.47 6.62
N LEU A 81 12.88 2.01 6.26
CA LEU A 81 12.67 1.29 5.00
C LEU A 81 12.92 2.20 3.80
N CYS A 82 12.31 3.38 3.79
CA CYS A 82 12.43 4.34 2.69
C CYS A 82 13.88 4.66 2.29
N PRO A 83 14.77 5.12 3.20
CA PRO A 83 16.16 5.38 2.83
C PRO A 83 16.94 4.11 2.46
N ALA A 84 16.59 2.93 3.00
CA ALA A 84 17.29 1.68 2.71
C ALA A 84 17.04 1.18 1.28
N ILE A 85 15.80 1.28 0.79
CA ILE A 85 15.42 0.74 -0.53
C ILE A 85 15.26 1.82 -1.62
N GLY A 86 15.32 3.11 -1.25
CA GLY A 86 15.14 4.22 -2.19
C GLY A 86 13.67 4.54 -2.50
N LEU A 87 12.74 4.19 -1.62
CA LEU A 87 11.33 4.54 -1.75
C LEU A 87 11.08 5.96 -1.22
N ASN A 88 10.33 6.77 -1.97
CA ASN A 88 10.04 8.18 -1.67
C ASN A 88 8.79 8.34 -0.79
N GLY A 89 8.69 7.55 0.27
CA GLY A 89 7.53 7.50 1.17
C GLY A 89 7.71 8.19 2.52
N GLN A 90 8.78 8.98 2.70
CA GLN A 90 9.16 9.60 3.98
C GLN A 90 8.10 10.59 4.52
N HIS A 91 7.24 11.10 3.65
CA HIS A 91 6.24 12.11 3.99
C HIS A 91 4.80 11.62 3.83
N TRP A 92 4.60 10.33 3.53
CA TRP A 92 3.26 9.76 3.48
C TRP A 92 2.69 9.65 4.90
N PRO A 93 1.39 9.91 5.10
CA PRO A 93 0.73 9.66 6.38
C PRO A 93 0.94 8.22 6.85
N VAL A 94 1.09 8.05 8.15
CA VAL A 94 1.24 6.74 8.80
C VAL A 94 0.01 6.47 9.65
N LEU A 95 -0.66 5.37 9.39
CA LEU A 95 -1.71 4.84 10.25
C LEU A 95 -1.09 3.86 11.25
N THR A 96 -1.35 4.08 12.53
CA THR A 96 -0.81 3.27 13.64
C THR A 96 -1.87 2.31 14.16
N SER A 97 -1.45 1.19 14.76
CA SER A 97 -2.32 0.23 15.46
C SER A 97 -2.78 0.72 16.85
N LEU A 98 -2.08 1.70 17.43
CA LEU A 98 -2.35 2.20 18.78
C LEU A 98 -3.82 2.64 18.95
N GLY A 99 -4.54 1.92 19.83
CA GLY A 99 -5.95 2.18 20.14
C GLY A 99 -6.94 1.47 19.20
N TRP A 100 -6.46 0.62 18.29
CA TRP A 100 -7.26 -0.08 17.28
C TRP A 100 -7.08 -1.61 17.32
N ASP A 101 -6.08 -2.09 18.05
CA ASP A 101 -5.83 -3.52 18.31
C ASP A 101 -6.57 -4.05 19.56
N GLU A 102 -7.44 -3.23 20.16
CA GLU A 102 -8.22 -3.58 21.35
C GLU A 102 -9.47 -4.43 21.03
N GLY A 103 -9.90 -4.45 19.77
CA GLY A 103 -11.07 -5.17 19.27
C GLY A 103 -10.71 -6.46 18.52
N PRO A 104 -11.72 -7.30 18.20
CA PRO A 104 -11.52 -8.51 17.39
C PRO A 104 -11.34 -8.21 15.88
N GLU A 105 -11.70 -7.01 15.45
CA GLU A 105 -11.60 -6.54 14.07
C GLU A 105 -10.14 -6.33 13.68
N TRP A 106 -9.80 -6.59 12.41
CA TRP A 106 -8.44 -6.32 11.94
C TRP A 106 -8.15 -4.82 11.98
N TRP A 107 -7.18 -4.42 12.81
CA TRP A 107 -6.87 -3.02 13.08
C TRP A 107 -6.67 -2.17 11.81
N LYS A 108 -6.14 -2.77 10.73
CA LYS A 108 -5.91 -2.07 9.46
C LYS A 108 -7.21 -1.64 8.79
N LEU A 109 -8.26 -2.47 8.85
CA LEU A 109 -9.59 -2.12 8.36
C LEU A 109 -10.15 -0.92 9.12
N VAL A 110 -10.07 -0.96 10.44
CA VAL A 110 -10.55 0.12 11.32
C VAL A 110 -9.81 1.43 11.08
N ALA A 111 -8.48 1.38 10.98
CA ALA A 111 -7.65 2.55 10.74
C ALA A 111 -7.93 3.17 9.36
N LEU A 112 -8.07 2.33 8.33
CA LEU A 112 -8.40 2.75 6.97
C LEU A 112 -9.77 3.45 6.93
N GLN A 113 -10.81 2.88 7.54
CA GLN A 113 -12.15 3.47 7.55
C GLN A 113 -12.16 4.88 8.17
N LYS A 114 -11.42 5.08 9.26
CA LYS A 114 -11.28 6.39 9.92
C LYS A 114 -10.50 7.40 9.08
N ASP A 115 -9.44 6.96 8.40
CA ASP A 115 -8.72 7.83 7.46
C ASP A 115 -9.66 8.31 6.35
N LEU A 116 -10.47 7.41 5.78
CA LEU A 116 -11.46 7.75 4.74
C LEU A 116 -12.50 8.75 5.21
N GLU A 117 -13.06 8.54 6.41
CA GLU A 117 -13.98 9.51 7.03
C GLU A 117 -13.33 10.89 7.21
N SER A 118 -12.04 10.92 7.58
CA SER A 118 -11.32 12.18 7.81
C SER A 118 -10.95 12.91 6.53
N VAL A 119 -10.54 12.20 5.48
CA VAL A 119 -10.06 12.82 4.22
C VAL A 119 -11.17 13.03 3.20
N GLY A 120 -12.34 12.41 3.39
CA GLY A 120 -13.45 12.45 2.45
C GLY A 120 -13.12 11.78 1.11
N SER A 121 -12.16 10.84 1.11
CA SER A 121 -11.81 10.07 -0.09
C SER A 121 -12.85 8.99 -0.32
N GLU A 122 -13.40 8.95 -1.54
CA GLU A 122 -14.43 7.97 -1.93
C GLU A 122 -13.84 6.82 -2.75
N ARG A 123 -12.55 6.87 -3.10
CA ARG A 123 -11.89 5.87 -3.94
C ARG A 123 -10.56 5.47 -3.33
N ILE A 124 -10.30 4.17 -3.27
CA ILE A 124 -9.09 3.67 -2.62
C ILE A 124 -8.43 2.52 -3.39
N ILE A 125 -7.17 2.31 -3.07
CA ILE A 125 -6.38 1.16 -3.44
C ILE A 125 -5.79 0.60 -2.12
N TRP A 126 -6.00 -0.69 -1.85
CA TRP A 126 -5.48 -1.37 -0.66
C TRP A 126 -4.54 -2.51 -1.09
N LEU A 127 -3.26 -2.34 -0.77
CA LEU A 127 -2.17 -3.26 -1.12
C LEU A 127 -1.68 -3.98 0.15
N ASP A 128 -2.15 -5.22 0.37
CA ASP A 128 -1.88 -5.99 1.59
C ASP A 128 -2.01 -7.50 1.33
N ASP A 129 -0.99 -8.29 1.64
CA ASP A 129 -0.97 -9.73 1.37
C ASP A 129 -1.94 -10.52 2.26
N GLN A 130 -2.28 -9.98 3.44
CA GLN A 130 -3.18 -10.62 4.39
C GLN A 130 -4.65 -10.36 4.08
N LEU A 131 -4.95 -9.37 3.23
CA LEU A 131 -6.31 -8.99 2.88
C LEU A 131 -7.17 -10.16 2.39
N SER A 132 -6.60 -11.07 1.59
CA SER A 132 -7.31 -12.26 1.10
C SER A 132 -7.69 -13.27 2.19
N GLN A 133 -7.15 -13.12 3.40
CA GLN A 133 -7.38 -14.00 4.54
C GLN A 133 -8.36 -13.39 5.56
N ASP A 134 -8.72 -12.11 5.42
CA ASP A 134 -9.61 -11.41 6.34
C ASP A 134 -11.03 -11.27 5.76
N ALA A 135 -11.96 -12.08 6.27
CA ALA A 135 -13.33 -12.14 5.73
C ALA A 135 -14.12 -10.84 5.93
N GLU A 136 -13.83 -10.08 6.98
CA GLU A 136 -14.52 -8.83 7.28
C GLU A 136 -14.05 -7.72 6.34
N ALA A 137 -12.74 -7.60 6.13
CA ALA A 137 -12.15 -6.65 5.19
C ALA A 137 -12.59 -6.95 3.75
N LEU A 138 -12.65 -8.22 3.35
CA LEU A 138 -13.18 -8.61 2.03
C LEU A 138 -14.66 -8.24 1.89
N SER A 139 -15.49 -8.56 2.89
CA SER A 139 -16.92 -8.22 2.87
C SER A 139 -17.14 -6.71 2.80
N TRP A 140 -16.33 -5.94 3.54
CA TRP A 140 -16.35 -4.49 3.49
C TRP A 140 -15.95 -3.95 2.11
N ALA A 141 -14.86 -4.47 1.53
CA ALA A 141 -14.38 -4.05 0.21
C ALA A 141 -15.40 -4.36 -0.90
N GLU A 142 -16.02 -5.55 -0.87
CA GLU A 142 -17.09 -5.93 -1.80
C GLU A 142 -18.28 -4.96 -1.73
N TYR A 143 -18.65 -4.53 -0.52
CA TYR A 143 -19.71 -3.55 -0.31
C TYR A 143 -19.40 -2.18 -0.94
N GLN A 144 -18.12 -1.79 -1.04
CA GLN A 144 -17.72 -0.53 -1.67
C GLN A 144 -17.75 -0.58 -3.21
N GLN A 145 -17.85 -1.75 -3.82
CA GLN A 145 -17.92 -1.95 -5.26
C GLN A 145 -16.70 -1.36 -6.00
N ASP A 146 -16.90 -0.53 -7.02
CA ASP A 146 -15.86 0.06 -7.88
C ASP A 146 -15.04 1.16 -7.18
N ARG A 147 -15.39 1.51 -5.95
CA ARG A 147 -14.67 2.47 -5.11
C ARG A 147 -13.44 1.90 -4.40
N VAL A 148 -13.24 0.57 -4.43
CA VAL A 148 -12.07 -0.06 -3.83
C VAL A 148 -11.39 -0.96 -4.86
N LEU A 149 -10.07 -0.76 -5.03
CA LEU A 149 -9.20 -1.75 -5.65
C LEU A 149 -8.41 -2.49 -4.56
N CYS A 150 -8.73 -3.75 -4.32
CA CYS A 150 -7.99 -4.63 -3.43
C CYS A 150 -6.93 -5.42 -4.22
N ILE A 151 -5.69 -5.39 -3.76
CA ILE A 151 -4.60 -6.22 -4.29
C ILE A 151 -3.95 -6.95 -3.12
N SER A 152 -4.04 -8.27 -3.16
CA SER A 152 -3.45 -9.17 -2.16
C SER A 152 -2.46 -10.10 -2.86
N PRO A 153 -1.17 -9.71 -2.95
CA PRO A 153 -0.17 -10.47 -3.68
C PRO A 153 0.15 -11.81 -2.99
N ASP A 154 0.77 -12.74 -3.73
CA ASP A 154 1.44 -13.90 -3.10
C ASP A 154 2.58 -13.35 -2.23
N PRO A 155 2.58 -13.59 -0.92
CA PRO A 155 3.51 -12.92 -0.02
C PRO A 155 4.96 -13.38 -0.20
N ARG A 156 5.22 -14.44 -0.95
CA ARG A 156 6.59 -14.86 -1.33
C ARG A 156 7.09 -14.19 -2.60
N LYS A 157 6.22 -13.47 -3.31
CA LYS A 157 6.52 -12.78 -4.57
C LYS A 157 6.37 -11.27 -4.44
N GLY A 158 5.53 -10.78 -3.53
CA GLY A 158 5.23 -9.36 -3.41
C GLY A 158 4.44 -8.84 -4.61
N LEU A 159 4.38 -7.51 -4.75
CA LEU A 159 3.69 -6.85 -5.86
C LEU A 159 4.29 -7.24 -7.21
N SER A 160 3.41 -7.57 -8.15
CA SER A 160 3.75 -7.91 -9.52
C SER A 160 3.59 -6.73 -10.47
N ARG A 161 4.09 -6.88 -11.71
CA ARG A 161 3.84 -5.93 -12.81
C ARG A 161 2.37 -5.71 -13.06
N ARG A 162 1.59 -6.79 -12.96
CA ARG A 162 0.14 -6.76 -13.20
C ARG A 162 -0.56 -5.96 -12.11
N ASP A 163 -0.12 -6.09 -10.87
CA ASP A 163 -0.69 -5.35 -9.74
C ASP A 163 -0.48 -3.85 -9.91
N LEU A 164 0.76 -3.44 -10.20
CA LEU A 164 1.08 -2.03 -10.41
C LEU A 164 0.40 -1.44 -11.66
N ALA A 165 0.21 -2.24 -12.71
CA ALA A 165 -0.59 -1.85 -13.87
C ALA A 165 -2.07 -1.63 -13.50
N ALA A 166 -2.65 -2.46 -12.62
CA ALA A 166 -4.01 -2.28 -12.13
C ALA A 166 -4.14 -1.00 -11.27
N VAL A 167 -3.14 -0.71 -10.43
CA VAL A 167 -3.06 0.54 -9.65
C VAL A 167 -3.09 1.76 -10.58
N ARG A 168 -2.24 1.77 -11.62
CA ARG A 168 -2.21 2.87 -12.61
C ARG A 168 -3.56 3.02 -13.33
N ALA A 169 -4.13 1.91 -13.80
CA ALA A 169 -5.42 1.95 -14.48
C ALA A 169 -6.56 2.47 -13.58
N TYR A 170 -6.50 2.19 -12.28
CA TYR A 170 -7.49 2.69 -11.33
C TYR A 170 -7.35 4.21 -11.08
N LEU A 171 -6.12 4.73 -11.10
CA LEU A 171 -5.84 6.15 -10.91
C LEU A 171 -6.27 7.03 -12.10
N GLY A 172 -6.34 6.47 -13.31
CA GLY A 172 -6.83 7.13 -14.53
C GLY A 172 -5.72 7.60 -15.44
#